data_AF-A0AAN8ZQU5-F1
#
_entry.id   AF-A0AAN8ZQU5-F1
#
_cell.length_a   1.000
_cell.length_b   1.000
_cell.length_c   1.000
_cell.angle_alpha   90.00
_cell.angle_beta   90.00
_cell.angle_gamma   90.00
#
_symmetry.space_group_name_H-M   'P 1'
#
loop_
_entity.id
_entity.type
_entity.pdbx_description
1 polymer ?
#
loop_
_entity_poly.entity_id
_entity_poly.type
_entity_poly.pdbx_seq_one_letter_code
_entity_poly.pdbx_strand_id
1 'polypeptide(L)'
;MARLSILVMGLLLFGFWTAIGEEDYKKDPELVQKIGAGTALEVRATGILHVFAPCITVCRDPSWGWCYESYKEDPKIVQAMTKIIPGLKGVIPPDSPKGISYVAGKKKVAACAKHYVGDGGTTDGINEDNTVISWHGLLSIHEPGYHDAIINGVSTVMISYSSWNGNKMHANHTLITAFLKNTLKFRGFVISDWQGIDRITSPPHANHSYSIQAGISAGIDMIMNGESADEPLVPLAKKAPKILVAGILPDNLGYQCGGWTIEWQGFGGNNLTKVDTDYVKSNKFSYAMVVVGEQPYAETHGDSLNLTHPDPGLSTITNVCGAVKCVVIIISGRPLVIQPYVPLMDVLVAAWLPGTEGQEVADVLFGGYGFTRKLPHTWFKTVDQLPMNVGDKHYDPLFPYGHGLTTKPTKAN
;
A
#
# COMPACT_ATOMS: atom_id res chain seq x y z
N MET A 1 30.84 -9.33 -14.81
CA MET A 1 29.58 -9.20 -14.04
C MET A 1 29.85 -8.30 -12.85
N ALA A 2 29.45 -7.02 -12.94
CA ALA A 2 29.45 -6.14 -11.77
C ALA A 2 28.41 -6.65 -10.77
N ARG A 3 28.80 -6.88 -9.52
CA ARG A 3 27.89 -7.30 -8.43
C ARG A 3 27.11 -6.07 -7.96
N LEU A 4 26.02 -5.74 -8.66
CA LEU A 4 25.09 -4.71 -8.19
C LEU A 4 24.35 -5.21 -6.95
N SER A 5 24.20 -4.32 -5.97
CA SER A 5 23.61 -4.64 -4.68
C SER A 5 22.27 -3.92 -4.47
N ILE A 6 21.17 -4.69 -4.36
CA ILE A 6 19.85 -4.16 -3.97
C ILE A 6 19.58 -4.38 -2.49
N LEU A 7 19.18 -3.30 -1.83
CA LEU A 7 18.87 -3.24 -0.40
C LEU A 7 17.41 -2.79 -0.24
N VAL A 8 16.65 -3.44 0.65
CA VAL A 8 15.22 -3.14 0.86
C VAL A 8 15.03 -2.58 2.27
N MET A 9 14.17 -1.59 2.42
CA MET A 9 13.91 -0.89 3.69
C MET A 9 12.42 -0.66 3.95
N GLY A 10 12.02 -0.37 5.19
CA GLY A 10 10.72 0.24 5.51
C GLY A 10 10.63 0.63 7.00
N LEU A 11 9.57 1.33 7.36
CA LEU A 11 9.51 2.19 8.54
C LEU A 11 8.58 1.69 9.66
N LEU A 12 8.79 2.19 10.88
CA LEU A 12 7.81 2.23 11.98
C LEU A 12 7.19 3.63 12.11
N LEU A 13 5.83 3.67 12.08
CA LEU A 13 4.87 4.77 12.30
C LEU A 13 4.35 5.58 11.08
N PHE A 14 3.83 5.06 9.97
CA PHE A 14 3.61 3.73 9.40
C PHE A 14 3.80 3.93 7.89
N GLY A 15 4.90 3.43 7.33
CA GLY A 15 5.01 3.34 5.87
C GLY A 15 3.86 2.52 5.29
N PHE A 16 3.55 2.70 4.01
CA PHE A 16 2.50 1.91 3.36
C PHE A 16 2.78 0.40 3.45
N TRP A 17 1.72 -0.41 3.43
CA TRP A 17 1.72 -1.83 3.80
C TRP A 17 2.80 -2.66 3.06
N THR A 18 3.14 -2.29 1.82
CA THR A 18 4.24 -2.88 1.03
C THR A 18 5.59 -2.87 1.75
N ALA A 19 5.85 -1.82 2.54
CA ALA A 19 7.12 -1.59 3.22
C ALA A 19 7.35 -2.52 4.44
N ILE A 20 6.28 -3.10 5.01
CA ILE A 20 6.39 -4.03 6.15
C ILE A 20 6.93 -5.38 5.65
N GLY A 21 8.15 -5.76 6.04
CA GLY A 21 8.82 -6.95 5.53
C GLY A 21 8.46 -8.24 6.28
N GLU A 22 8.52 -9.38 5.59
CA GLU A 22 8.37 -10.71 6.22
C GLU A 22 9.42 -10.95 7.34
N GLU A 23 10.61 -10.39 7.18
CA GLU A 23 11.68 -10.49 8.19
C GLU A 23 11.37 -9.72 9.47
N ASP A 24 10.57 -8.64 9.39
CA ASP A 24 10.14 -7.91 10.59
C ASP A 24 9.18 -8.78 11.41
N TYR A 25 8.34 -9.59 10.74
CA TYR A 25 7.49 -10.58 11.40
C TYR A 25 8.28 -11.73 12.03
N LYS A 26 9.32 -12.25 11.36
CA LYS A 26 10.16 -13.31 11.95
C LYS A 26 10.88 -12.84 13.21
N LYS A 27 11.26 -11.57 13.28
CA LYS A 27 11.93 -10.96 14.43
C LYS A 27 10.96 -10.54 15.53
N ASP A 28 9.83 -9.95 15.17
CA ASP A 28 8.76 -9.54 16.07
C ASP A 28 7.40 -9.95 15.48
N PRO A 29 6.91 -11.17 15.78
CA PRO A 29 5.64 -11.68 15.26
C PRO A 29 4.41 -10.86 15.69
N GLU A 30 4.59 -9.91 16.62
CA GLU A 30 3.58 -9.00 17.13
C GLU A 30 3.73 -7.57 16.59
N LEU A 31 4.74 -7.26 15.77
CA LEU A 31 4.99 -5.90 15.27
C LEU A 31 3.73 -5.29 14.66
N VAL A 32 3.09 -6.00 13.75
CA VAL A 32 1.88 -5.55 13.03
C VAL A 32 0.70 -5.35 13.99
N GLN A 33 0.63 -6.12 15.06
CA GLN A 33 -0.36 -5.94 16.12
C GLN A 33 -0.06 -4.69 16.96
N LYS A 34 1.22 -4.42 17.26
CA LYS A 34 1.67 -3.19 17.95
C LYS A 34 1.38 -1.95 17.10
N ILE A 35 1.63 -2.03 15.80
CA ILE A 35 1.25 -1.02 14.80
C ILE A 35 -0.25 -0.70 14.95
N GLY A 36 -1.12 -1.70 14.81
CA GLY A 36 -2.56 -1.51 14.98
C GLY A 36 -2.95 -0.96 16.36
N ALA A 37 -2.24 -1.34 17.43
CA ALA A 37 -2.50 -0.81 18.76
C ALA A 37 -2.13 0.68 18.89
N GLY A 38 -1.03 1.12 18.28
CA GLY A 38 -0.64 2.53 18.17
C GLY A 38 -1.65 3.34 17.36
N THR A 39 -1.99 2.86 16.15
CA THR A 39 -3.01 3.49 15.29
C THR A 39 -4.34 3.66 16.02
N ALA A 40 -4.80 2.66 16.77
CA ALA A 40 -6.05 2.76 17.51
C ALA A 40 -6.03 3.87 18.57
N LEU A 41 -4.89 4.12 19.22
CA LEU A 41 -4.74 5.19 20.19
C LEU A 41 -4.79 6.57 19.51
N GLU A 42 -4.10 6.73 18.39
CA GLU A 42 -4.09 7.98 17.61
C GLU A 42 -5.47 8.30 17.04
N VAL A 43 -6.15 7.31 16.44
CA VAL A 43 -7.52 7.47 15.95
C VAL A 43 -8.48 7.82 17.10
N ARG A 44 -8.31 7.21 18.28
CA ARG A 44 -9.12 7.55 19.45
C ARG A 44 -8.82 8.95 20.00
N ALA A 45 -7.60 9.45 19.82
CA ALA A 45 -7.23 10.81 20.24
C ALA A 45 -7.97 11.89 19.45
N THR A 46 -8.45 11.59 18.23
CA THR A 46 -9.27 12.48 17.42
C THR A 46 -10.78 12.29 17.62
N GLY A 47 -11.20 11.37 18.51
CA GLY A 47 -12.60 11.06 18.78
C GLY A 47 -13.24 10.05 17.82
N ILE A 48 -12.50 9.57 16.81
CA ILE A 48 -13.00 8.61 15.82
C ILE A 48 -13.08 7.19 16.43
N LEU A 49 -14.14 6.45 16.08
CA LEU A 49 -14.47 5.15 16.67
C LEU A 49 -14.19 3.96 15.74
N HIS A 50 -14.04 4.22 14.44
CA HIS A 50 -13.99 3.23 13.36
C HIS A 50 -12.92 3.64 12.35
N VAL A 51 -12.07 2.69 11.96
CA VAL A 51 -11.05 2.88 10.93
C VAL A 51 -11.30 1.93 9.76
N PHE A 52 -11.14 2.44 8.54
CA PHE A 52 -11.23 1.63 7.32
C PHE A 52 -9.90 0.93 7.01
N ALA A 53 -9.45 0.08 7.94
CA ALA A 53 -8.23 -0.71 7.84
C ALA A 53 -8.39 -2.07 8.54
N PRO A 54 -7.68 -3.12 8.09
CA PRO A 54 -6.67 -3.12 7.02
C PRO A 54 -7.21 -3.32 5.59
N CYS A 55 -6.47 -2.78 4.61
CA CYS A 55 -6.51 -3.29 3.24
C CYS A 55 -5.79 -4.64 3.21
N ILE A 56 -6.52 -5.73 2.95
CA ILE A 56 -5.99 -7.11 2.88
C ILE A 56 -6.03 -7.61 1.44
N THR A 57 -5.87 -6.69 0.50
CA THR A 57 -5.72 -7.01 -0.91
C THR A 57 -4.44 -7.80 -1.16
N VAL A 58 -4.46 -8.60 -2.21
CA VAL A 58 -3.30 -9.32 -2.74
C VAL A 58 -3.07 -8.78 -4.14
N CYS A 59 -2.24 -7.74 -4.27
CA CYS A 59 -1.90 -7.12 -5.56
C CYS A 59 -1.16 -8.13 -6.45
N ARG A 60 -1.71 -8.40 -7.64
CA ARG A 60 -1.18 -9.33 -8.64
C ARG A 60 -0.58 -8.65 -9.86
N ASP A 61 -0.84 -7.36 -10.03
CA ASP A 61 -0.25 -6.53 -11.08
C ASP A 61 0.13 -5.15 -10.50
N PRO A 62 1.42 -4.78 -10.49
CA PRO A 62 1.86 -3.49 -9.96
C PRO A 62 1.38 -2.29 -10.78
N SER A 63 0.86 -2.48 -11.99
CA SER A 63 0.24 -1.40 -12.79
C SER A 63 -0.91 -0.72 -12.04
N TRP A 64 -1.49 -1.41 -11.05
CA TRP A 64 -2.56 -0.90 -10.19
C TRP A 64 -2.12 0.19 -9.22
N GLY A 65 -2.89 1.29 -9.20
CA GLY A 65 -2.66 2.46 -8.36
C GLY A 65 -2.87 2.24 -6.85
N TRP A 66 -3.39 1.09 -6.43
CA TRP A 66 -3.45 0.68 -5.01
C TRP A 66 -2.46 -0.41 -4.65
N CYS A 67 -1.50 -0.76 -5.51
CA CYS A 67 -0.58 -1.85 -5.19
C CYS A 67 0.23 -1.60 -3.90
N TYR A 68 0.48 -0.33 -3.53
CA TYR A 68 1.13 0.03 -2.27
C TYR A 68 0.28 -0.27 -1.02
N GLU A 69 -1.04 -0.41 -1.18
CA GLU A 69 -1.93 -0.82 -0.09
C GLU A 69 -1.95 -2.34 0.11
N SER A 70 -1.40 -3.11 -0.84
CA SER A 70 -1.17 -4.53 -0.65
C SER A 70 0.04 -4.73 0.25
N TYR A 71 -0.04 -5.64 1.23
CA TYR A 71 1.17 -6.01 1.96
C TYR A 71 2.19 -6.68 1.03
N LYS A 72 1.74 -7.65 0.22
CA LYS A 72 2.59 -8.52 -0.62
C LYS A 72 1.79 -9.07 -1.81
N GLU A 73 2.49 -9.66 -2.78
CA GLU A 73 1.86 -10.51 -3.81
C GLU A 73 1.54 -11.92 -3.30
N ASP A 74 2.17 -12.39 -2.21
CA ASP A 74 1.90 -13.71 -1.62
C ASP A 74 0.70 -13.65 -0.65
N PRO A 75 -0.39 -14.39 -0.92
CA PRO A 75 -1.59 -14.40 -0.08
C PRO A 75 -1.33 -14.90 1.36
N LYS A 76 -0.35 -15.77 1.57
CA LYS A 76 -0.03 -16.27 2.93
C LYS A 76 0.52 -15.18 3.82
N ILE A 77 1.30 -14.25 3.25
CA ILE A 77 1.82 -13.13 4.03
C ILE A 77 0.71 -12.14 4.31
N VAL A 78 -0.13 -11.80 3.32
CA VAL A 78 -1.30 -10.92 3.54
C VAL A 78 -2.22 -11.49 4.62
N GLN A 79 -2.47 -12.81 4.62
CA GLN A 79 -3.20 -13.49 5.67
C GLN A 79 -2.53 -13.33 7.05
N ALA A 80 -1.21 -13.51 7.15
CA ALA A 80 -0.48 -13.30 8.40
C ALA A 80 -0.54 -11.84 8.90
N MET A 81 -0.65 -10.86 8.01
CA MET A 81 -0.74 -9.43 8.35
C MET A 81 -2.10 -9.04 8.94
N THR A 82 -3.12 -9.91 8.87
CA THR A 82 -4.41 -9.71 9.56
C THR A 82 -4.27 -9.57 11.08
N LYS A 83 -3.10 -9.89 11.66
CA LYS A 83 -2.74 -9.58 13.05
C LYS A 83 -2.83 -8.11 13.44
N ILE A 84 -2.93 -7.18 12.48
CA ILE A 84 -3.24 -5.78 12.78
C ILE A 84 -4.63 -5.61 13.39
N ILE A 85 -5.59 -6.47 13.02
CA ILE A 85 -6.98 -6.42 13.44
C ILE A 85 -7.11 -6.52 14.97
N PRO A 86 -6.54 -7.52 15.67
CA PRO A 86 -6.53 -7.54 17.14
C PRO A 86 -5.72 -6.37 17.75
N GLY A 87 -4.77 -5.78 17.03
CA GLY A 87 -4.11 -4.54 17.44
C GLY A 87 -5.10 -3.37 17.51
N LEU A 88 -5.86 -3.16 16.42
CA LEU A 88 -6.83 -2.09 16.26
C LEU A 88 -8.00 -2.19 17.24
N LYS A 89 -8.58 -3.39 17.35
CA LYS A 89 -9.84 -3.60 18.09
C LYS A 89 -9.66 -4.26 19.46
N GLY A 90 -8.51 -4.86 19.74
CA GLY A 90 -8.28 -5.76 20.86
C GLY A 90 -8.48 -7.24 20.51
N VAL A 91 -7.82 -8.11 21.27
CA VAL A 91 -7.89 -9.58 21.12
C VAL A 91 -9.27 -10.07 21.53
N ILE A 92 -9.94 -10.80 20.63
CA ILE A 92 -11.24 -11.40 20.91
C ILE A 92 -11.08 -12.52 21.97
N PRO A 93 -11.99 -12.63 22.96
CA PRO A 93 -11.92 -13.71 23.94
C PRO A 93 -11.97 -15.10 23.27
N PRO A 94 -11.17 -16.09 23.69
CA PRO A 94 -11.04 -17.39 23.03
C PRO A 94 -12.37 -18.15 22.81
N ASP A 95 -13.32 -18.02 23.73
CA ASP A 95 -14.60 -18.72 23.69
C ASP A 95 -15.73 -17.93 23.01
N SER A 96 -15.38 -16.84 22.30
CA SER A 96 -16.35 -16.06 21.54
C SER A 96 -16.91 -16.85 20.37
N PRO A 97 -18.20 -16.69 20.00
CA PRO A 97 -18.73 -17.33 18.81
C PRO A 97 -17.94 -16.91 17.56
N LYS A 98 -17.80 -17.83 16.61
CA LYS A 98 -17.05 -17.54 15.37
C LYS A 98 -17.74 -16.45 14.57
N GLY A 99 -16.93 -15.50 14.09
CA GLY A 99 -17.37 -14.42 13.22
C GLY A 99 -18.13 -13.27 13.90
N ILE A 100 -18.22 -13.23 15.25
CA ILE A 100 -18.74 -12.04 15.93
C ILE A 100 -17.79 -10.86 15.75
N SER A 101 -18.35 -9.65 15.61
CA SER A 101 -17.57 -8.42 15.73
C SER A 101 -17.13 -8.21 17.19
N TYR A 102 -15.92 -7.70 17.39
CA TYR A 102 -15.39 -7.43 18.72
C TYR A 102 -14.58 -6.14 18.77
N VAL A 103 -14.82 -5.29 19.78
CA VAL A 103 -13.99 -4.13 20.13
C VAL A 103 -13.86 -4.09 21.66
N ALA A 104 -12.65 -4.20 22.18
CA ALA A 104 -12.38 -4.40 23.61
C ALA A 104 -12.74 -3.21 24.51
N GLY A 105 -12.90 -2.00 23.95
CA GLY A 105 -13.33 -0.82 24.71
C GLY A 105 -12.89 0.51 24.11
N LYS A 106 -12.98 1.58 24.92
CA LYS A 106 -12.81 2.97 24.50
C LYS A 106 -11.44 3.37 23.93
N LYS A 107 -10.41 2.55 24.14
CA LYS A 107 -9.05 2.77 23.59
C LYS A 107 -8.80 2.02 22.28
N LYS A 108 -9.83 1.34 21.75
CA LYS A 108 -9.77 0.49 20.57
C LYS A 108 -10.79 0.94 19.55
N VAL A 109 -10.57 0.65 18.28
CA VAL A 109 -11.45 1.08 17.19
C VAL A 109 -12.09 -0.12 16.51
N ALA A 110 -13.27 0.07 15.93
CA ALA A 110 -13.80 -0.88 14.96
C ALA A 110 -12.83 -0.94 13.76
N ALA A 111 -12.52 -2.14 13.29
CA ALA A 111 -11.65 -2.38 12.14
C ALA A 111 -12.47 -2.81 10.92
N CYS A 112 -11.95 -2.57 9.72
CA CYS A 112 -12.58 -2.89 8.45
C CYS A 112 -11.64 -3.69 7.55
N ALA A 113 -11.97 -4.94 7.27
CA ALA A 113 -11.25 -5.70 6.24
C ALA A 113 -11.75 -5.24 4.86
N LYS A 114 -10.83 -4.82 3.99
CA LYS A 114 -11.18 -4.28 2.66
C LYS A 114 -10.17 -4.64 1.55
N HIS A 115 -10.55 -4.61 0.27
CA HIS A 115 -11.92 -4.50 -0.25
C HIS A 115 -12.43 -5.85 -0.77
N TYR A 116 -13.60 -6.29 -0.30
CA TYR A 116 -14.11 -7.63 -0.50
C TYR A 116 -14.78 -7.75 -1.89
N VAL A 117 -14.32 -8.60 -2.80
CA VAL A 117 -13.07 -9.39 -2.76
C VAL A 117 -12.51 -9.50 -4.17
N GLY A 118 -11.19 -9.65 -4.27
CA GLY A 118 -10.49 -9.74 -5.56
C GLY A 118 -10.01 -8.41 -6.11
N ASP A 119 -10.13 -7.32 -5.36
CA ASP A 119 -9.68 -5.97 -5.76
C ASP A 119 -8.25 -5.93 -6.36
N GLY A 120 -7.30 -6.69 -5.81
CA GLY A 120 -5.92 -6.73 -6.31
C GLY A 120 -5.66 -7.63 -7.52
N GLY A 121 -6.70 -8.25 -8.09
CA GLY A 121 -6.62 -9.20 -9.20
C GLY A 121 -7.30 -8.71 -10.49
N THR A 122 -7.54 -7.41 -10.63
CA THR A 122 -8.17 -6.82 -11.81
C THR A 122 -7.31 -6.98 -13.06
N THR A 123 -7.97 -7.08 -14.21
CA THR A 123 -7.32 -7.23 -15.52
C THR A 123 -6.40 -6.04 -15.78
N ASP A 124 -5.16 -6.32 -16.15
CA ASP A 124 -4.09 -5.34 -16.40
C ASP A 124 -3.82 -4.36 -15.23
N GLY A 125 -4.22 -4.73 -14.01
CA GLY A 125 -4.12 -3.87 -12.84
C GLY A 125 -4.99 -2.61 -12.92
N ILE A 126 -6.03 -2.58 -13.75
CA ILE A 126 -6.90 -1.40 -13.86
C ILE A 126 -7.79 -1.30 -12.61
N ASN A 127 -7.81 -0.13 -11.97
CA ASN A 127 -8.60 0.10 -10.77
C ASN A 127 -10.09 -0.08 -11.05
N GLU A 128 -10.80 -0.74 -10.13
CA GLU A 128 -12.26 -1.01 -10.18
C GLU A 128 -12.75 -1.93 -11.32
N ASP A 129 -11.81 -2.48 -12.10
CA ASP A 129 -12.12 -3.32 -13.24
C ASP A 129 -12.55 -4.75 -12.82
N ASN A 130 -12.56 -5.65 -13.77
CA ASN A 130 -12.98 -7.02 -13.65
C ASN A 130 -11.80 -7.93 -13.29
N THR A 131 -11.96 -8.68 -12.20
CA THR A 131 -11.09 -9.78 -11.81
C THR A 131 -11.58 -11.07 -12.46
N VAL A 132 -10.82 -11.55 -13.44
CA VAL A 132 -11.15 -12.75 -14.23
C VAL A 132 -10.39 -13.95 -13.67
N ILE A 133 -11.05 -14.71 -12.80
CA ILE A 133 -10.42 -15.84 -12.11
C ILE A 133 -11.44 -16.93 -11.77
N SER A 134 -11.00 -18.18 -11.76
CA SER A 134 -11.82 -19.30 -11.28
C SER A 134 -12.19 -19.13 -9.80
N TRP A 135 -13.28 -19.76 -9.37
CA TRP A 135 -13.66 -19.80 -7.96
C TRP A 135 -12.54 -20.32 -7.06
N HIS A 136 -11.84 -21.38 -7.50
CA HIS A 136 -10.69 -21.92 -6.78
C HIS A 136 -9.57 -20.88 -6.64
N GLY A 137 -9.24 -20.18 -7.74
CA GLY A 137 -8.26 -19.10 -7.73
C GLY A 137 -8.64 -17.97 -6.76
N LEU A 138 -9.88 -17.50 -6.82
CA LEU A 138 -10.42 -16.47 -5.92
C LEU A 138 -10.27 -16.88 -4.45
N LEU A 139 -10.68 -18.10 -4.10
CA LEU A 139 -10.60 -18.62 -2.73
C LEU A 139 -9.17 -18.93 -2.27
N SER A 140 -8.26 -19.26 -3.20
CA SER A 140 -6.87 -19.57 -2.86
C SER A 140 -5.99 -18.32 -2.71
N ILE A 141 -6.32 -17.22 -3.39
CA ILE A 141 -5.50 -16.02 -3.44
C ILE A 141 -6.15 -14.87 -2.66
N HIS A 142 -7.41 -14.52 -2.96
CA HIS A 142 -8.00 -13.26 -2.49
C HIS A 142 -8.88 -13.41 -1.24
N GLU A 143 -9.33 -14.62 -0.91
CA GLU A 143 -10.18 -14.89 0.24
C GLU A 143 -9.45 -15.13 1.58
N PRO A 144 -8.27 -15.78 1.66
CA PRO A 144 -7.73 -16.27 2.94
C PRO A 144 -7.58 -15.21 4.04
N GLY A 145 -7.27 -13.96 3.68
CA GLY A 145 -7.21 -12.85 4.63
C GLY A 145 -8.55 -12.53 5.29
N TYR A 146 -9.68 -12.70 4.58
CA TYR A 146 -11.01 -12.46 5.12
C TYR A 146 -11.42 -13.53 6.13
N HIS A 147 -11.13 -14.80 5.85
CA HIS A 147 -11.34 -15.88 6.81
C HIS A 147 -10.66 -15.57 8.16
N ASP A 148 -9.39 -15.17 8.13
CA ASP A 148 -8.64 -14.85 9.35
C ASP A 148 -9.13 -13.55 10.00
N ALA A 149 -9.50 -12.53 9.21
CA ALA A 149 -10.11 -11.31 9.73
C ALA A 149 -11.40 -11.59 10.50
N ILE A 150 -12.25 -12.47 9.99
CA ILE A 150 -13.53 -12.86 10.59
C ILE A 150 -13.30 -13.68 11.87
N ILE A 151 -12.38 -14.65 11.85
CA ILE A 151 -12.02 -15.42 13.06
C ILE A 151 -11.47 -14.50 14.14
N ASN A 152 -10.65 -13.53 13.75
CA ASN A 152 -10.15 -12.54 14.69
C ASN A 152 -11.22 -11.57 15.16
N GLY A 153 -12.43 -11.55 14.59
CA GLY A 153 -13.56 -10.74 15.02
C GLY A 153 -13.54 -9.31 14.50
N VAL A 154 -13.15 -9.12 13.23
CA VAL A 154 -13.25 -7.84 12.52
C VAL A 154 -14.67 -7.28 12.60
N SER A 155 -14.79 -5.95 12.70
CA SER A 155 -16.09 -5.31 12.94
C SER A 155 -16.88 -5.11 11.64
N THR A 156 -16.18 -4.76 10.56
CA THR A 156 -16.80 -4.44 9.28
C THR A 156 -16.03 -5.06 8.12
N VAL A 157 -16.72 -5.27 7.01
CA VAL A 157 -16.12 -5.65 5.72
C VAL A 157 -16.61 -4.67 4.67
N MET A 158 -15.68 -4.03 3.95
CA MET A 158 -16.00 -3.07 2.88
C MET A 158 -15.96 -3.77 1.53
N ILE A 159 -16.98 -3.56 0.70
CA ILE A 159 -17.11 -4.20 -0.61
C ILE A 159 -16.28 -3.46 -1.67
N SER A 160 -15.54 -4.20 -2.50
CA SER A 160 -14.75 -3.65 -3.60
C SER A 160 -15.60 -3.08 -4.72
N TYR A 161 -15.14 -2.02 -5.38
CA TYR A 161 -15.71 -1.54 -6.65
C TYR A 161 -15.61 -2.55 -7.81
N SER A 162 -14.67 -3.49 -7.69
CA SER A 162 -14.34 -4.42 -8.77
C SER A 162 -15.50 -5.32 -9.14
N SER A 163 -15.34 -6.01 -10.26
CA SER A 163 -16.22 -7.12 -10.63
C SER A 163 -15.47 -8.43 -10.49
N TRP A 164 -16.19 -9.52 -10.23
CA TRP A 164 -15.66 -10.86 -10.36
C TRP A 164 -16.38 -11.59 -11.50
N ASN A 165 -15.62 -11.97 -12.53
CA ASN A 165 -16.14 -12.58 -13.75
C ASN A 165 -17.35 -11.83 -14.35
N GLY A 166 -17.28 -10.50 -14.38
CA GLY A 166 -18.30 -9.61 -14.94
C GLY A 166 -19.42 -9.19 -13.96
N ASN A 167 -19.47 -9.77 -12.77
CA ASN A 167 -20.49 -9.41 -11.76
C ASN A 167 -19.92 -8.40 -10.77
N LYS A 168 -20.51 -7.21 -10.71
CA LYS A 168 -20.14 -6.17 -9.73
C LYS A 168 -20.24 -6.68 -8.30
N MET A 169 -19.18 -6.48 -7.53
CA MET A 169 -19.11 -6.97 -6.15
C MET A 169 -20.21 -6.37 -5.28
N HIS A 170 -20.53 -5.08 -5.42
CA HIS A 170 -21.66 -4.44 -4.72
C HIS A 170 -23.04 -5.02 -5.02
N ALA A 171 -23.20 -5.81 -6.08
CA ALA A 171 -24.46 -6.50 -6.40
C ALA A 171 -24.36 -8.04 -6.23
N ASN A 172 -23.26 -8.56 -5.69
CA ASN A 172 -22.97 -9.99 -5.69
C ASN A 172 -23.51 -10.71 -4.44
N HIS A 173 -24.79 -11.10 -4.47
CA HIS A 173 -25.44 -11.84 -3.38
C HIS A 173 -24.73 -13.17 -3.03
N THR A 174 -24.18 -13.85 -4.03
CA THR A 174 -23.46 -15.12 -3.83
C THR A 174 -22.23 -14.92 -2.95
N LEU A 175 -21.41 -13.90 -3.21
CA LEU A 175 -20.22 -13.65 -2.42
C LEU A 175 -20.52 -12.95 -1.10
N ILE A 176 -21.44 -11.98 -1.07
CA ILE A 176 -21.72 -11.19 0.14
C ILE A 176 -22.60 -12.01 1.12
N THR A 177 -23.76 -12.47 0.68
CA THR A 177 -24.69 -13.15 1.58
C THR A 177 -24.39 -14.64 1.69
N ALA A 178 -24.32 -15.35 0.57
CA ALA A 178 -24.16 -16.81 0.62
C ALA A 178 -22.76 -17.25 1.11
N PHE A 179 -21.71 -16.52 0.76
CA PHE A 179 -20.35 -16.84 1.18
C PHE A 179 -19.92 -16.10 2.47
N LEU A 180 -19.76 -14.78 2.44
CA LEU A 180 -19.25 -14.02 3.59
C LEU A 180 -20.15 -14.15 4.83
N LYS A 181 -21.45 -13.84 4.71
CA LYS A 181 -22.36 -13.94 5.86
C LYS A 181 -22.70 -15.40 6.20
N ASN A 182 -23.02 -16.24 5.23
CA ASN A 182 -23.56 -17.57 5.52
C ASN A 182 -22.52 -18.68 5.60
N THR A 183 -21.48 -18.67 4.78
CA THR A 183 -20.41 -19.68 4.80
C THR A 183 -19.35 -19.34 5.85
N LEU A 184 -18.76 -18.14 5.79
CA LEU A 184 -17.73 -17.68 6.75
C LEU A 184 -18.32 -17.24 8.10
N LYS A 185 -19.66 -17.16 8.19
CA LYS A 185 -20.38 -16.77 9.41
C LYS A 185 -20.02 -15.38 9.91
N PHE A 186 -19.71 -14.43 9.02
CA PHE A 186 -19.50 -13.03 9.43
C PHE A 186 -20.77 -12.45 10.07
N ARG A 187 -20.65 -11.83 11.26
CA ARG A 187 -21.75 -11.24 12.03
C ARG A 187 -21.53 -9.76 12.37
N GLY A 188 -20.47 -9.14 11.84
CA GLY A 188 -20.39 -7.68 11.76
C GLY A 188 -21.33 -7.15 10.68
N PHE A 189 -21.10 -5.91 10.25
CA PHE A 189 -21.88 -5.32 9.16
C PHE A 189 -21.02 -5.09 7.92
N VAL A 190 -21.64 -5.27 6.76
CA VAL A 190 -21.06 -5.04 5.44
C VAL A 190 -21.30 -3.60 5.02
N ILE A 191 -20.24 -2.87 4.67
CA ILE A 191 -20.30 -1.48 4.23
C ILE A 191 -19.94 -1.38 2.74
N SER A 192 -20.61 -0.50 1.98
CA SER A 192 -20.15 -0.17 0.63
C SER A 192 -18.90 0.71 0.68
N ASP A 193 -18.05 0.61 -0.34
CA ASP A 193 -17.13 1.71 -0.66
C ASP A 193 -17.88 3.01 -1.05
N TRP A 194 -17.14 4.11 -1.16
CA TRP A 194 -17.64 5.47 -1.46
C TRP A 194 -18.38 5.52 -2.80
N GLN A 195 -19.70 5.75 -2.77
CA GLN A 195 -20.54 5.70 -3.97
C GLN A 195 -20.43 4.36 -4.72
N GLY A 196 -20.03 3.28 -4.04
CA GLY A 196 -19.81 2.00 -4.70
C GLY A 196 -21.08 1.39 -5.30
N ILE A 197 -22.25 1.64 -4.68
CA ILE A 197 -23.53 1.23 -5.25
C ILE A 197 -23.86 2.00 -6.54
N ASP A 198 -23.45 3.26 -6.67
CA ASP A 198 -23.66 4.07 -7.87
C ASP A 198 -22.90 3.50 -9.07
N ARG A 199 -21.75 2.87 -8.80
CA ARG A 199 -20.88 2.24 -9.81
C ARG A 199 -21.32 0.82 -10.20
N ILE A 200 -22.49 0.36 -9.72
CA ILE A 200 -23.13 -0.87 -10.22
C ILE A 200 -23.61 -0.66 -11.67
N THR A 201 -24.08 0.54 -12.02
CA THR A 201 -24.56 0.84 -13.37
C THR A 201 -23.47 1.44 -14.23
N SER A 202 -23.63 1.32 -15.56
CA SER A 202 -22.81 2.03 -16.53
C SER A 202 -23.71 2.92 -17.41
N PRO A 203 -23.54 4.26 -17.39
CA PRO A 203 -22.63 5.02 -16.54
C PRO A 203 -23.00 4.94 -15.04
N PRO A 204 -22.08 5.31 -14.11
CA PRO A 204 -22.40 5.38 -12.70
C PRO A 204 -23.62 6.27 -12.42
N HIS A 205 -24.42 5.91 -11.42
CA HIS A 205 -25.63 6.63 -11.00
C HIS A 205 -26.77 6.69 -12.05
N ALA A 206 -26.67 5.95 -13.16
CA ALA A 206 -27.72 5.94 -14.20
C ALA A 206 -29.08 5.41 -13.70
N ASN A 207 -29.08 4.55 -12.67
CA ASN A 207 -30.29 4.09 -12.01
C ASN A 207 -30.06 3.86 -10.51
N HIS A 208 -30.04 4.94 -9.75
CA HIS A 208 -29.75 4.90 -8.31
C HIS A 208 -30.75 4.04 -7.51
N SER A 209 -32.03 4.03 -7.89
CA SER A 209 -33.04 3.17 -7.26
C SER A 209 -32.68 1.69 -7.40
N TYR A 210 -32.24 1.28 -8.60
CA TYR A 210 -31.72 -0.07 -8.82
C TYR A 210 -30.45 -0.33 -8.02
N SER A 211 -29.52 0.63 -7.97
CA SER A 211 -28.29 0.51 -7.18
C SER A 211 -28.54 0.24 -5.70
N ILE A 212 -29.46 0.98 -5.08
CA ILE A 212 -29.88 0.75 -3.68
C ILE A 212 -30.48 -0.65 -3.54
N GLN A 213 -31.44 -1.01 -4.41
CA GLN A 213 -32.11 -2.29 -4.37
C GLN A 213 -31.11 -3.45 -4.52
N ALA A 214 -30.21 -3.38 -5.50
CA ALA A 214 -29.21 -4.40 -5.79
C ALA A 214 -28.20 -4.53 -4.65
N GLY A 215 -27.71 -3.41 -4.10
CA GLY A 215 -26.77 -3.40 -2.97
C GLY A 215 -27.35 -4.01 -1.70
N ILE A 216 -28.54 -3.55 -1.28
CA ILE A 216 -29.20 -4.09 -0.08
C ILE A 216 -29.58 -5.56 -0.30
N SER A 217 -30.12 -5.91 -1.46
CA SER A 217 -30.50 -7.30 -1.78
C SER A 217 -29.30 -8.23 -1.87
N ALA A 218 -28.11 -7.73 -2.24
CA ALA A 218 -26.87 -8.50 -2.21
C ALA A 218 -26.41 -8.77 -0.77
N GLY A 219 -26.82 -7.94 0.19
CA GLY A 219 -26.50 -8.06 1.61
C GLY A 219 -25.60 -6.96 2.15
N ILE A 220 -25.55 -5.78 1.52
CA ILE A 220 -24.89 -4.60 2.12
C ILE A 220 -25.77 -4.08 3.27
N ASP A 221 -25.16 -3.84 4.43
CA ASP A 221 -25.86 -3.39 5.64
C ASP A 221 -25.76 -1.87 5.84
N MET A 222 -24.68 -1.24 5.37
CA MET A 222 -24.43 0.20 5.45
C MET A 222 -23.93 0.74 4.11
N ILE A 223 -24.55 1.81 3.61
CA ILE A 223 -24.18 2.44 2.34
C ILE A 223 -23.39 3.71 2.64
N MET A 224 -22.17 3.80 2.12
CA MET A 224 -21.37 5.01 2.08
C MET A 224 -21.79 5.84 0.86
N ASN A 225 -22.78 6.70 1.07
CA ASN A 225 -23.22 7.64 0.05
C ASN A 225 -22.21 8.80 -0.08
N GLY A 226 -22.00 9.30 -1.29
CA GLY A 226 -21.12 10.45 -1.56
C GLY A 226 -21.80 11.80 -1.39
N GLU A 227 -23.06 11.83 -0.93
CA GLU A 227 -23.77 13.06 -0.62
C GLU A 227 -23.39 13.55 0.78
N SER A 228 -22.76 14.71 0.85
CA SER A 228 -22.57 15.44 2.09
C SER A 228 -23.92 15.90 2.64
N ALA A 229 -24.21 15.61 3.91
CA ALA A 229 -25.07 16.51 4.67
C ALA A 229 -24.33 17.85 4.78
N ASP A 230 -24.94 18.92 4.28
CA ASP A 230 -24.57 20.35 4.31
C ASP A 230 -23.16 20.74 4.84
N GLU A 231 -22.46 21.58 4.07
CA GLU A 231 -21.21 22.22 4.49
C GLU A 231 -21.30 22.88 5.88
N PRO A 232 -20.40 22.57 6.82
CA PRO A 232 -19.98 23.56 7.79
C PRO A 232 -18.84 24.38 7.18
N LEU A 233 -19.23 25.53 6.64
CA LEU A 233 -18.36 26.67 6.45
C LEU A 233 -17.72 27.02 7.80
N VAL A 234 -16.40 26.94 7.82
CA VAL A 234 -15.51 27.57 8.79
C VAL A 234 -16.01 29.01 9.12
N PRO A 235 -15.70 29.58 10.30
CA PRO A 235 -14.39 30.21 10.36
C PRO A 235 -13.54 29.82 11.58
N LEU A 236 -12.25 29.63 11.31
CA LEU A 236 -11.12 29.72 12.22
C LEU A 236 -10.14 30.72 11.58
N ALA A 237 -9.77 31.73 12.35
CA ALA A 237 -8.89 32.81 11.91
C ALA A 237 -7.40 32.51 12.20
N LYS A 238 -6.57 33.18 11.40
CA LYS A 238 -5.13 32.99 11.14
C LYS A 238 -4.20 33.64 12.18
N LYS A 239 -3.05 32.99 12.47
CA LYS A 239 -1.70 33.61 12.50
C LYS A 239 -0.57 32.58 12.70
N ALA A 240 0.35 32.51 11.74
CA ALA A 240 1.75 32.14 11.91
C ALA A 240 2.59 32.84 10.79
N PRO A 241 3.72 33.50 11.10
CA PRO A 241 4.52 34.24 10.14
C PRO A 241 5.59 33.32 9.50
N LYS A 242 5.44 33.07 8.19
CA LYS A 242 6.32 32.38 7.22
C LYS A 242 7.66 31.77 7.68
N ILE A 243 7.93 30.57 7.15
CA ILE A 243 9.25 29.97 6.98
C ILE A 243 9.37 29.38 5.56
N LEU A 244 10.58 29.39 5.01
CA LEU A 244 10.97 28.92 3.67
C LEU A 244 12.09 27.89 3.83
N VAL A 245 12.00 26.74 3.14
CA VAL A 245 13.05 25.69 3.07
C VAL A 245 13.03 25.02 1.67
N ALA A 246 14.18 24.52 1.19
CA ALA A 246 14.41 24.06 -0.20
C ALA A 246 15.15 22.69 -0.30
N GLY A 247 14.73 21.86 -1.28
CA GLY A 247 15.33 20.56 -1.74
C GLY A 247 14.28 19.67 -2.44
N ILE A 248 14.62 18.77 -3.40
CA ILE A 248 13.60 17.99 -4.19
C ILE A 248 12.99 16.82 -3.39
N LEU A 249 13.81 16.03 -2.69
CA LEU A 249 13.39 14.81 -1.98
C LEU A 249 14.06 14.58 -0.61
N PRO A 250 15.23 15.15 -0.27
CA PRO A 250 15.72 15.09 1.11
C PRO A 250 14.83 15.87 2.11
N ASP A 251 13.95 16.75 1.61
CA ASP A 251 13.10 17.65 2.38
C ASP A 251 11.67 17.72 1.79
N ASN A 252 11.13 16.57 1.39
CA ASN A 252 9.78 16.47 0.81
C ASN A 252 8.99 15.34 1.46
N LEU A 253 8.45 15.67 2.64
CA LEU A 253 7.66 14.76 3.48
C LEU A 253 6.46 14.16 2.72
N GLY A 254 5.86 14.93 1.81
CA GLY A 254 4.72 14.48 1.02
C GLY A 254 5.04 13.31 0.09
N TYR A 255 6.18 13.36 -0.61
CA TYR A 255 6.61 12.30 -1.53
C TYR A 255 7.02 11.01 -0.81
N GLN A 256 7.71 11.11 0.33
CA GLN A 256 8.08 9.92 1.11
C GLN A 256 6.87 9.26 1.80
N CYS A 257 5.79 10.02 2.05
CA CYS A 257 4.56 9.48 2.60
C CYS A 257 3.65 8.88 1.51
N GLY A 258 3.50 9.53 0.36
CA GLY A 258 2.64 9.08 -0.74
C GLY A 258 1.17 9.50 -0.59
N GLY A 259 0.26 8.74 -1.22
CA GLY A 259 -1.20 8.97 -1.15
C GLY A 259 -1.75 8.90 0.28
N TRP A 260 -3.03 9.25 0.47
CA TRP A 260 -3.72 9.17 1.77
C TRP A 260 -3.05 9.89 2.95
N THR A 261 -2.13 10.81 2.67
CA THR A 261 -1.40 11.56 3.69
C THR A 261 -1.84 13.01 3.66
N ILE A 262 -2.59 13.44 4.68
CA ILE A 262 -3.28 14.75 4.78
C ILE A 262 -4.38 14.94 3.71
N GLU A 263 -4.05 14.74 2.44
CA GLU A 263 -4.95 14.81 1.29
C GLU A 263 -5.16 13.42 0.67
N TRP A 264 -6.25 13.25 -0.09
CA TRP A 264 -6.61 11.99 -0.75
C TRP A 264 -5.49 11.45 -1.64
N GLN A 265 -5.00 12.29 -2.56
CA GLN A 265 -3.89 11.97 -3.45
C GLN A 265 -2.52 12.13 -2.78
N GLY A 266 -2.48 12.53 -1.50
CA GLY A 266 -1.28 13.05 -0.86
C GLY A 266 -0.97 14.48 -1.32
N PHE A 267 0.12 15.04 -0.80
CA PHE A 267 0.57 16.39 -1.15
C PHE A 267 2.03 16.36 -1.56
N GLY A 268 2.46 17.40 -2.27
CA GLY A 268 3.86 17.57 -2.69
C GLY A 268 4.27 19.04 -2.71
N GLY A 269 5.58 19.30 -2.75
CA GLY A 269 6.15 20.63 -2.87
C GLY A 269 7.64 20.57 -3.22
N ASN A 270 8.23 21.69 -3.68
CA ASN A 270 9.65 21.86 -4.08
C ASN A 270 10.11 21.16 -5.39
N ASN A 271 9.72 21.73 -6.55
CA ASN A 271 10.23 21.38 -7.90
C ASN A 271 11.64 21.96 -8.21
N LEU A 272 12.60 21.93 -7.29
CA LEU A 272 13.86 22.68 -7.46
C LEU A 272 15.11 21.85 -7.22
N THR A 273 15.66 21.26 -8.29
CA THR A 273 17.10 21.16 -8.65
C THR A 273 17.35 20.16 -9.80
N LYS A 274 17.56 20.67 -11.01
CA LYS A 274 18.24 19.90 -12.06
C LYS A 274 19.72 19.89 -11.71
N VAL A 275 20.27 18.73 -11.33
CA VAL A 275 21.72 18.61 -11.05
C VAL A 275 22.45 18.39 -12.38
N ASP A 276 23.36 19.31 -12.69
CA ASP A 276 24.19 19.27 -13.89
C ASP A 276 25.44 18.40 -13.67
N THR A 277 25.81 17.62 -14.69
CA THR A 277 26.96 16.72 -14.69
C THR A 277 28.28 17.49 -14.48
N ASP A 278 28.39 18.70 -15.04
CA ASP A 278 29.59 19.53 -14.92
C ASP A 278 29.77 20.05 -13.48
N TYR A 279 28.66 20.29 -12.76
CA TYR A 279 28.69 20.61 -11.34
C TYR A 279 29.18 19.41 -10.50
N VAL A 280 28.71 18.19 -10.80
CA VAL A 280 29.14 16.99 -10.07
C VAL A 280 30.63 16.71 -10.27
N LYS A 281 31.11 16.82 -11.53
CA LYS A 281 32.51 16.56 -11.88
C LYS A 281 33.48 17.60 -11.33
N SER A 282 33.07 18.88 -11.27
CA SER A 282 33.94 19.96 -10.80
C SER A 282 34.18 19.96 -9.28
N ASN A 283 33.31 19.33 -8.49
CA ASN A 283 33.36 19.37 -7.01
C ASN A 283 34.01 18.14 -6.34
N LYS A 284 34.48 17.13 -7.10
CA LYS A 284 35.24 15.96 -6.60
C LYS A 284 34.60 15.22 -5.40
N PHE A 285 33.31 14.94 -5.45
CA PHE A 285 32.62 14.17 -4.40
C PHE A 285 33.19 12.75 -4.24
N SER A 286 33.20 12.22 -3.01
CA SER A 286 33.64 10.83 -2.73
C SER A 286 32.59 9.79 -3.16
N TYR A 287 31.32 10.14 -2.99
CA TYR A 287 30.15 9.41 -3.47
C TYR A 287 28.95 10.38 -3.50
N ALA A 288 27.89 10.01 -4.20
CA ALA A 288 26.63 10.74 -4.24
C ALA A 288 25.46 9.84 -3.81
N MET A 289 24.46 10.45 -3.19
CA MET A 289 23.16 9.84 -2.92
C MET A 289 22.12 10.50 -3.81
N VAL A 290 21.42 9.69 -4.60
CA VAL A 290 20.39 10.12 -5.54
C VAL A 290 19.06 9.55 -5.08
N VAL A 291 18.20 10.39 -4.54
CA VAL A 291 16.84 10.02 -4.15
C VAL A 291 15.90 10.37 -5.29
N VAL A 292 15.18 9.39 -5.82
CA VAL A 292 14.19 9.54 -6.91
C VAL A 292 12.96 8.70 -6.61
N GLY A 293 11.84 8.98 -7.26
CA GLY A 293 10.61 8.25 -6.93
C GLY A 293 9.37 8.70 -7.67
N GLU A 294 8.26 8.04 -7.36
CA GLU A 294 6.92 8.42 -7.82
C GLU A 294 6.43 9.68 -7.07
N GLN A 295 5.53 10.43 -7.72
CA GLN A 295 4.72 11.42 -7.02
C GLN A 295 3.66 10.69 -6.19
N PRO A 296 3.11 11.30 -5.13
CA PRO A 296 1.95 10.77 -4.43
C PRO A 296 0.77 10.52 -5.38
N TYR A 297 0.09 9.39 -5.20
CA TYR A 297 -1.10 9.00 -5.96
C TYR A 297 -2.01 8.11 -5.11
N ALA A 298 -3.30 8.06 -5.44
CA ALA A 298 -4.26 7.12 -4.88
C ALA A 298 -5.31 6.69 -5.94
N GLU A 299 -5.74 5.44 -5.84
CA GLU A 299 -6.77 4.83 -6.69
C GLU A 299 -6.39 4.92 -8.18
N THR A 300 -7.37 5.23 -9.04
CA THR A 300 -7.23 5.34 -10.50
C THR A 300 -6.14 6.33 -10.95
N HIS A 301 -5.83 7.36 -10.16
CA HIS A 301 -4.74 8.30 -10.51
C HIS A 301 -3.35 7.64 -10.46
N GLY A 302 -3.24 6.52 -9.74
CA GLY A 302 -2.04 5.71 -9.69
C GLY A 302 -1.95 4.64 -10.78
N ASP A 303 -3.01 4.39 -11.55
CA ASP A 303 -2.93 3.36 -12.60
C ASP A 303 -1.90 3.77 -13.66
N SER A 304 -0.96 2.87 -13.94
CA SER A 304 0.12 3.17 -14.88
C SER A 304 0.61 1.91 -15.59
N LEU A 305 0.47 1.92 -16.92
CA LEU A 305 0.96 0.84 -17.79
C LEU A 305 2.46 0.98 -18.12
N ASN A 306 3.07 2.14 -17.84
CA ASN A 306 4.49 2.36 -18.16
C ASN A 306 5.41 2.15 -16.95
N LEU A 307 4.91 2.32 -15.73
CA LEU A 307 5.65 2.18 -14.47
C LEU A 307 7.02 2.88 -14.46
N THR A 308 7.09 4.06 -15.11
CA THR A 308 8.28 4.93 -15.10
C THR A 308 8.06 6.09 -14.14
N HIS A 309 9.02 6.40 -13.27
CA HIS A 309 8.94 7.63 -12.47
C HIS A 309 9.18 8.89 -13.33
N PRO A 310 8.56 10.03 -12.98
CA PRO A 310 8.68 11.25 -13.76
C PRO A 310 10.09 11.84 -13.71
N ASP A 311 10.48 12.55 -14.77
CA ASP A 311 11.70 13.36 -14.77
C ASP A 311 11.45 14.74 -14.09
N PRO A 312 12.46 15.32 -13.41
CA PRO A 312 13.85 14.89 -13.33
C PRO A 312 14.06 13.76 -12.30
N GLY A 313 14.46 12.58 -12.80
CA GLY A 313 14.77 11.42 -11.96
C GLY A 313 15.72 10.47 -12.67
N LEU A 314 15.30 9.96 -13.83
CA LEU A 314 16.14 9.09 -14.67
C LEU A 314 17.34 9.85 -15.24
N SER A 315 17.10 11.08 -15.66
CA SER A 315 18.16 12.01 -16.06
C SER A 315 19.14 12.30 -14.92
N THR A 316 18.66 12.46 -13.68
CA THR A 316 19.50 12.66 -12.49
C THR A 316 20.39 11.46 -12.19
N ILE A 317 19.84 10.24 -12.24
CA ILE A 317 20.62 9.00 -12.08
C ILE A 317 21.74 8.95 -13.12
N THR A 318 21.41 9.21 -14.40
CA THR A 318 22.38 9.14 -15.49
C THR A 318 23.51 10.16 -15.31
N ASN A 319 23.16 11.41 -14.98
CA ASN A 319 24.13 12.50 -14.82
C ASN A 319 25.05 12.28 -13.61
N VAL A 320 24.49 11.89 -12.47
CA VAL A 320 25.23 11.76 -11.21
C VAL A 320 26.02 10.45 -11.19
N CYS A 321 25.35 9.32 -11.42
CA CYS A 321 25.98 8.01 -11.28
C CYS A 321 26.94 7.68 -12.42
N GLY A 322 26.81 8.34 -13.58
CA GLY A 322 27.83 8.29 -14.64
C GLY A 322 29.11 9.07 -14.32
N ALA A 323 29.11 9.92 -13.29
CA ALA A 323 30.22 10.81 -12.94
C ALA A 323 30.94 10.43 -11.63
N VAL A 324 30.21 9.87 -10.66
CA VAL A 324 30.74 9.52 -9.33
C VAL A 324 30.06 8.26 -8.80
N LYS A 325 30.71 7.56 -7.86
CA LYS A 325 30.09 6.43 -7.16
C LYS A 325 28.75 6.85 -6.55
N CYS A 326 27.72 6.04 -6.75
CA CYS A 326 26.34 6.46 -6.59
C CYS A 326 25.50 5.45 -5.83
N VAL A 327 24.84 5.93 -4.77
CA VAL A 327 23.76 5.21 -4.07
C VAL A 327 22.44 5.79 -4.54
N VAL A 328 21.61 4.98 -5.21
CA VAL A 328 20.27 5.38 -5.64
C VAL A 328 19.24 4.88 -4.64
N ILE A 329 18.39 5.76 -4.16
CA ILE A 329 17.27 5.45 -3.25
C ILE A 329 15.98 5.72 -4.00
N ILE A 330 15.17 4.68 -4.18
CA ILE A 330 13.89 4.75 -4.87
C ILE A 330 12.75 4.81 -3.84
N ILE A 331 11.98 5.88 -3.91
CA ILE A 331 10.73 6.09 -3.17
C ILE A 331 9.57 5.76 -4.11
N SER A 332 8.85 4.67 -3.88
CA SER A 332 7.79 4.22 -4.80
C SER A 332 6.74 3.38 -4.08
N GLY A 333 5.52 3.37 -4.61
CA GLY A 333 4.47 2.49 -4.08
C GLY A 333 4.66 1.02 -4.47
N ARG A 334 5.51 0.77 -5.48
CA ARG A 334 5.59 -0.49 -6.25
C ARG A 334 6.91 -0.61 -7.02
N PRO A 335 7.22 -1.79 -7.59
CA PRO A 335 8.35 -1.93 -8.53
C PRO A 335 8.18 -1.06 -9.78
N LEU A 336 9.29 -0.48 -10.27
CA LEU A 336 9.33 0.43 -11.42
C LEU A 336 10.32 -0.03 -12.49
N VAL A 337 10.20 0.52 -13.70
CA VAL A 337 11.16 0.32 -14.79
C VAL A 337 12.52 0.93 -14.41
N ILE A 338 13.47 0.08 -14.06
CA ILE A 338 14.82 0.50 -13.62
C ILE A 338 15.96 -0.25 -14.32
N GLN A 339 15.66 -1.33 -15.06
CA GLN A 339 16.66 -2.20 -15.69
C GLN A 339 17.71 -1.43 -16.52
N PRO A 340 17.38 -0.41 -17.33
CA PRO A 340 18.39 0.30 -18.12
C PRO A 340 19.43 1.06 -17.27
N TYR A 341 19.07 1.42 -16.03
CA TYR A 341 19.86 2.29 -15.16
C TYR A 341 20.67 1.51 -14.12
N VAL A 342 20.27 0.25 -13.83
CA VAL A 342 20.98 -0.70 -12.96
C VAL A 342 22.50 -0.73 -13.19
N PRO A 343 23.02 -0.78 -14.44
CA PRO A 343 24.47 -0.80 -14.67
C PRO A 343 25.20 0.50 -14.27
N LEU A 344 24.49 1.61 -14.11
CA LEU A 344 25.06 2.91 -13.73
C LEU A 344 25.16 3.07 -12.21
N MET A 345 24.44 2.27 -11.44
CA MET A 345 24.36 2.39 -9.98
C MET A 345 25.45 1.55 -9.31
N ASP A 346 26.00 2.02 -8.19
CA ASP A 346 26.84 1.17 -7.33
C ASP A 346 25.99 0.45 -6.28
N VAL A 347 24.98 1.14 -5.76
CA VAL A 347 24.02 0.63 -4.77
C VAL A 347 22.63 1.12 -5.14
N LEU A 348 21.64 0.23 -5.06
CA LEU A 348 20.22 0.57 -5.25
C LEU A 348 19.43 0.18 -4.00
N VAL A 349 18.66 1.13 -3.46
CA VAL A 349 17.84 0.97 -2.27
C VAL A 349 16.38 1.16 -2.64
N ALA A 350 15.55 0.15 -2.39
CA ALA A 350 14.09 0.26 -2.48
C ALA A 350 13.54 0.64 -1.10
N ALA A 351 13.14 1.90 -0.93
CA ALA A 351 12.65 2.46 0.33
C ALA A 351 11.12 2.49 0.43
N TRP A 352 10.42 2.16 -0.65
CA TRP A 352 8.96 2.21 -0.78
C TRP A 352 8.40 3.60 -0.45
N LEU A 353 7.30 3.68 0.29
CA LEU A 353 6.76 4.90 0.88
C LEU A 353 7.01 4.83 2.40
N PRO A 354 8.18 5.29 2.88
CA PRO A 354 8.60 5.08 4.25
C PRO A 354 7.75 5.89 5.26
N GLY A 355 6.97 6.90 4.88
CA GLY A 355 6.23 7.70 5.86
C GLY A 355 7.10 8.78 6.49
N THR A 356 6.81 9.23 7.71
CA THR A 356 7.38 10.47 8.26
C THR A 356 8.82 10.37 8.77
N GLU A 357 9.27 9.20 9.23
CA GLU A 357 10.55 9.05 9.94
C GLU A 357 11.75 8.80 8.99
N GLY A 358 12.02 9.74 8.07
CA GLY A 358 13.13 9.61 7.10
C GLY A 358 14.53 9.38 7.71
N GLN A 359 14.71 9.68 9.01
CA GLN A 359 15.94 9.41 9.75
C GLN A 359 16.32 7.92 9.76
N GLU A 360 15.33 7.02 9.77
CA GLU A 360 15.62 5.59 9.73
C GLU A 360 16.35 5.21 8.44
N VAL A 361 16.03 5.89 7.32
CA VAL A 361 16.70 5.66 6.03
C VAL A 361 18.17 5.98 6.14
N ALA A 362 18.51 7.08 6.81
CA ALA A 362 19.88 7.42 7.13
C ALA A 362 20.53 6.38 8.07
N ASP A 363 19.83 5.95 9.13
CA ASP A 363 20.39 5.02 10.12
C ASP A 363 20.81 3.67 9.52
N VAL A 364 20.07 3.15 8.54
CA VAL A 364 20.45 1.90 7.85
C VAL A 364 21.57 2.15 6.83
N LEU A 365 21.51 3.26 6.08
CA LEU A 365 22.54 3.62 5.09
C LEU A 365 23.92 3.85 5.72
N PHE A 366 23.95 4.47 6.90
CA PHE A 366 25.18 4.78 7.62
C PHE A 366 25.61 3.69 8.61
N GLY A 367 24.90 2.56 8.62
CA GLY A 367 25.29 1.36 9.36
C GLY A 367 24.96 1.38 10.85
N GLY A 368 24.10 2.30 11.31
CA GLY A 368 23.45 2.19 12.62
C GLY A 368 22.65 0.88 12.75
N TYR A 369 22.05 0.45 11.64
CA TYR A 369 21.46 -0.89 11.48
C TYR A 369 21.96 -1.57 10.21
N GLY A 370 21.86 -2.91 10.19
CA GLY A 370 22.12 -3.70 9.00
C GLY A 370 20.86 -3.85 8.13
N PHE A 371 21.01 -3.82 6.80
CA PHE A 371 19.95 -4.21 5.90
C PHE A 371 19.58 -5.67 6.13
N THR A 372 18.29 -5.96 6.28
CA THR A 372 17.81 -7.34 6.44
C THR A 372 16.60 -7.68 5.59
N ARG A 373 15.90 -6.68 5.02
CA ARG A 373 14.61 -6.91 4.37
C ARG A 373 14.75 -7.45 2.96
N LYS A 374 13.67 -8.07 2.51
CA LYS A 374 13.53 -8.77 1.24
C LYS A 374 12.36 -8.20 0.46
N LEU A 375 12.42 -8.33 -0.86
CA LEU A 375 11.45 -7.76 -1.77
C LEU A 375 10.04 -8.34 -1.52
N PRO A 376 9.04 -7.47 -1.33
CA PRO A 376 7.65 -7.82 -1.07
C PRO A 376 6.86 -8.20 -2.32
N HIS A 377 7.41 -7.81 -3.46
CA HIS A 377 6.88 -7.99 -4.80
C HIS A 377 8.03 -8.36 -5.73
N THR A 378 7.70 -9.11 -6.76
CA THR A 378 8.57 -9.41 -7.87
C THR A 378 8.94 -8.13 -8.61
N TRP A 379 10.23 -7.89 -8.83
CA TRP A 379 10.68 -6.76 -9.66
C TRP A 379 10.84 -7.21 -11.11
N PHE A 380 10.01 -6.69 -12.00
CA PHE A 380 10.01 -7.05 -13.42
C PHE A 380 11.19 -6.41 -14.18
N LYS A 381 11.55 -6.98 -15.33
CA LYS A 381 12.53 -6.42 -16.28
C LYS A 381 11.87 -5.38 -17.18
N THR A 382 10.73 -5.75 -17.77
CA THR A 382 9.90 -4.91 -18.63
C THR A 382 8.44 -5.05 -18.25
N VAL A 383 7.64 -4.00 -18.52
CA VAL A 383 6.19 -4.01 -18.23
C VAL A 383 5.44 -5.07 -19.03
N ASP A 384 5.95 -5.46 -20.21
CA ASP A 384 5.37 -6.53 -21.04
C ASP A 384 5.37 -7.92 -20.38
N GLN A 385 6.10 -8.08 -19.26
CA GLN A 385 6.06 -9.31 -18.47
C GLN A 385 4.84 -9.39 -17.56
N LEU A 386 4.13 -8.28 -17.33
CA LEU A 386 3.05 -8.22 -16.37
C LEU A 386 1.74 -8.83 -16.93
N PRO A 387 0.90 -9.45 -16.07
CA PRO A 387 1.17 -9.77 -14.67
C PRO A 387 2.15 -10.97 -14.53
N MET A 388 3.15 -10.84 -13.65
CA MET A 388 4.12 -11.91 -13.35
C MET A 388 4.41 -11.95 -11.85
N ASN A 389 4.14 -13.09 -11.22
CA ASN A 389 4.22 -13.27 -9.78
C ASN A 389 5.01 -14.55 -9.43
N VAL A 390 5.50 -14.61 -8.18
CA VAL A 390 6.18 -15.81 -7.67
C VAL A 390 5.32 -17.07 -7.83
N GLY A 391 5.90 -18.11 -8.44
CA GLY A 391 5.23 -19.39 -8.71
C GLY A 391 4.68 -19.54 -10.13
N ASP A 392 4.66 -18.48 -10.94
CA ASP A 392 4.22 -18.55 -12.33
C ASP A 392 5.19 -19.37 -13.19
N LYS A 393 4.67 -20.05 -14.21
CA LYS A 393 5.50 -20.86 -15.12
C LYS A 393 6.48 -20.03 -15.96
N HIS A 394 6.14 -18.78 -16.22
CA HIS A 394 6.91 -17.83 -17.04
C HIS A 394 7.71 -16.83 -16.18
N TYR A 395 8.01 -17.20 -14.92
CA TYR A 395 8.67 -16.32 -13.95
C TYR A 395 10.13 -16.00 -14.32
N ASP A 396 10.36 -14.81 -14.89
CA ASP A 396 11.68 -14.30 -15.29
C ASP A 396 11.95 -12.87 -14.78
N PRO A 397 12.10 -12.69 -13.45
CA PRO A 397 12.19 -11.37 -12.85
C PRO A 397 13.57 -10.72 -13.02
N LEU A 398 13.63 -9.40 -12.91
CA LEU A 398 14.88 -8.66 -12.72
C LEU A 398 15.45 -8.92 -11.33
N PHE A 399 14.58 -8.81 -10.31
CA PHE A 399 14.86 -9.24 -8.94
C PHE A 399 13.70 -10.09 -8.45
N PRO A 400 13.95 -11.37 -8.09
CA PRO A 400 12.87 -12.25 -7.68
C PRO A 400 12.25 -11.80 -6.35
N TYR A 401 11.02 -12.23 -6.11
CA TYR A 401 10.38 -12.14 -4.80
C TYR A 401 11.31 -12.68 -3.71
N GLY A 402 11.38 -11.98 -2.58
CA GLY A 402 12.28 -12.36 -1.50
C GLY A 402 13.76 -12.03 -1.76
N HIS A 403 14.12 -11.35 -2.86
CA HIS A 403 15.48 -10.85 -3.07
C HIS A 403 15.79 -9.68 -2.13
N GLY A 404 17.03 -9.54 -1.70
CA GLY A 404 17.48 -8.41 -0.89
C GLY A 404 18.80 -8.74 -0.21
N LEU A 405 19.78 -7.85 -0.32
CA LEU A 405 21.07 -8.06 0.32
C LEU A 405 21.03 -7.67 1.80
N THR A 406 22.00 -8.19 2.54
CA THR A 406 22.10 -7.93 3.98
C THR A 406 23.42 -7.27 4.33
N THR A 407 23.39 -6.32 5.25
CA THR A 407 24.60 -5.73 5.84
C THR A 407 24.62 -5.98 7.35
N LYS A 408 25.79 -5.81 7.97
CA LYS A 408 25.93 -5.80 9.43
C LYS A 408 26.04 -4.35 9.89
N PRO A 409 25.52 -4.01 11.10
CA PRO A 409 25.79 -2.72 11.69
C PRO A 409 27.31 -2.47 11.79
N THR A 410 27.73 -1.24 11.53
CA THR A 410 29.08 -0.79 11.81
C THR A 410 29.17 -0.44 13.29
N LYS A 411 30.25 -0.86 13.97
CA LYS A 411 30.49 -0.38 15.34
C LYS A 411 30.76 1.12 15.24
N ALA A 412 29.98 1.92 15.98
CA ALA A 412 30.30 3.34 16.15
C ALA A 412 31.74 3.44 16.69
N ASN A 413 32.57 4.23 16.02
CA ASN A 413 33.89 4.62 16.52
C ASN A 413 33.75 5.67 17.62
#